data_AF-A0A7K2MIT8-F1
#
_entry.id   AF-A0A7K2MIT8-F1
#
_cell.length_a   1.000
_cell.length_b   1.000
_cell.length_c   1.000
_cell.angle_alpha   90.00
_cell.angle_beta   90.00
_cell.angle_gamma   90.00
#
_symmetry.space_group_name_H-M   'P 1'
#
loop_
_entity.id
_entity.type
_entity.pdbx_description
1 polymer ?
#
loop_
_entity_poly.entity_id
_entity_poly.type
_entity_poly.pdbx_seq_one_letter_code
_entity_poly.pdbx_strand_id
1 'polypeptide(L)'
;MARLGTGIGWRPEIADVVESMPGIEWVEAVSENLCPGHLPDSLLRLRERGVTVVPHGVSLGLGGAERPDAGRLAALAERAQVLGSPLV
;
A
#
# COMPACT_ATOMS: atom_id res chain seq x y z
N MET A 1 -21.24 8.61 -12.73
CA MET A 1 -20.27 8.40 -11.62
C MET A 1 -18.87 8.62 -12.16
N ALA A 2 -17.98 9.24 -11.39
CA ALA A 2 -16.57 9.34 -11.77
C ALA A 2 -15.93 7.94 -11.74
N ARG A 3 -15.08 7.64 -12.73
CA ARG A 3 -14.30 6.40 -12.76
C ARG A 3 -13.13 6.56 -11.79
N LEU A 4 -13.08 5.72 -10.75
CA LEU A 4 -12.04 5.75 -9.71
C LEU A 4 -10.81 4.90 -10.08
N GLY A 5 -10.87 4.22 -11.22
CA GLY A 5 -9.83 3.34 -11.73
C GLY A 5 -9.96 1.88 -11.26
N THR A 6 -9.10 1.01 -11.80
CA THR A 6 -9.05 -0.42 -11.42
C THR A 6 -7.85 -0.69 -10.51
N GLY A 7 -8.11 -1.29 -9.35
CA GLY A 7 -7.07 -1.67 -8.40
C GLY A 7 -7.01 -3.16 -8.11
N ILE A 8 -5.89 -3.60 -7.57
CA ILE A 8 -5.67 -4.99 -7.16
C ILE A 8 -4.79 -5.06 -5.91
N GLY A 9 -5.06 -6.05 -5.05
CA GLY A 9 -4.18 -6.35 -3.92
C GLY A 9 -2.82 -6.88 -4.39
N TRP A 10 -1.76 -6.29 -3.87
CA TRP A 10 -0.38 -6.70 -4.08
C TRP A 10 0.12 -7.52 -2.88
N ARG A 11 0.85 -8.59 -3.19
CA ARG A 11 1.64 -9.38 -2.23
C ARG A 11 2.84 -9.98 -2.95
N PRO A 12 3.93 -10.31 -2.24
CA PRO A 12 5.16 -10.80 -2.86
C PRO A 12 4.93 -12.00 -3.80
N GLU A 13 4.02 -12.90 -3.46
CA GLU A 13 3.77 -14.15 -4.21
C GLU A 13 3.16 -13.94 -5.59
N ILE A 14 2.56 -12.78 -5.85
CA ILE A 14 1.98 -12.43 -7.16
C ILE A 14 2.55 -11.14 -7.73
N ALA A 15 3.67 -10.66 -7.19
CA ALA A 15 4.27 -9.39 -7.57
C ALA A 15 4.51 -9.28 -9.08
N ASP A 16 5.09 -10.31 -9.70
CA ASP A 16 5.40 -10.33 -11.14
C ASP A 16 4.13 -10.34 -12.01
N VAL A 17 3.09 -11.04 -11.54
CA VAL A 17 1.80 -11.07 -12.23
C VAL A 17 1.15 -9.69 -12.16
N VAL A 18 1.06 -9.10 -10.96
CA VAL A 18 0.47 -7.76 -10.77
C VAL A 18 1.23 -6.70 -11.56
N GLU A 19 2.57 -6.77 -11.56
CA GLU A 19 3.42 -5.85 -12.31
C GLU A 19 3.14 -5.89 -13.82
N SER A 20 2.94 -7.09 -14.37
CA SER A 20 2.70 -7.30 -15.81
C SER A 20 1.24 -7.07 -16.24
N MET A 21 0.31 -6.90 -15.30
CA MET A 21 -1.11 -6.70 -15.63
C MET A 21 -1.36 -5.36 -16.34
N PRO A 22 -1.98 -5.36 -17.53
CA PRO A 22 -2.37 -4.13 -18.21
C PRO A 22 -3.59 -3.49 -17.52
N GLY A 23 -3.63 -2.16 -17.47
CA GLY A 23 -4.80 -1.40 -17.02
C GLY A 23 -5.02 -1.32 -15.51
N ILE A 24 -4.07 -1.78 -14.69
CA ILE A 24 -4.06 -1.51 -13.24
C ILE A 24 -3.58 -0.08 -13.01
N GLU A 25 -4.38 0.70 -12.28
CA GLU A 25 -4.13 2.12 -11.99
C GLU A 25 -3.61 2.32 -10.55
N TRP A 26 -3.93 1.38 -9.66
CA TRP A 26 -3.43 1.39 -8.29
C TRP A 26 -3.32 -0.03 -7.71
N VAL A 27 -2.46 -0.20 -6.72
CA VAL A 27 -2.34 -1.45 -5.95
C VAL A 27 -2.45 -1.17 -4.47
N GLU A 28 -3.02 -2.13 -3.74
CA GLU A 28 -3.08 -2.10 -2.27
C GLU A 28 -2.06 -3.07 -1.69
N ALA A 29 -1.21 -2.62 -0.76
CA ALA A 29 -0.24 -3.48 -0.10
C ALA A 29 -0.44 -3.42 1.42
N VAL A 30 -0.41 -4.56 2.10
CA VAL A 30 -0.48 -4.60 3.57
C VAL A 30 0.71 -3.84 4.15
N SER A 31 0.42 -2.77 4.88
CA SER A 31 1.39 -1.81 5.39
C SER A 31 2.45 -2.49 6.26
N GLU A 32 2.01 -3.38 7.14
CA GLU A 32 2.85 -4.14 8.08
C GLU A 32 3.87 -5.06 7.37
N ASN A 33 3.63 -5.44 6.11
CA ASN A 33 4.56 -6.25 5.32
C ASN A 33 5.64 -5.41 4.62
N LEU A 34 5.59 -4.07 4.73
CA LEU A 34 6.52 -3.16 4.07
C LEU A 34 7.57 -2.64 5.03
N CYS A 35 8.81 -2.60 4.54
CA CYS A 35 9.93 -1.93 5.18
C CYS A 35 10.22 -0.61 4.44
N PRO A 36 10.01 0.56 5.07
CA PRO A 36 10.28 1.87 4.46
C PRO A 36 11.66 2.02 3.80
N GLY A 37 12.70 1.41 4.38
CA GLY A 37 14.07 1.45 3.84
C GLY A 37 14.37 0.36 2.79
N HIS A 38 13.48 -0.61 2.60
CA HIS A 38 13.69 -1.78 1.74
C HIS A 38 12.38 -2.17 1.07
N LEU A 39 11.82 -1.27 0.26
CA LEU A 39 10.60 -1.56 -0.47
C LEU A 39 10.86 -2.67 -1.52
N PRO A 40 9.90 -3.59 -1.72
CA PRO A 40 9.96 -4.56 -2.81
C PRO A 40 10.14 -3.88 -4.18
N ASP A 41 11.06 -4.40 -5.00
CA ASP A 41 11.39 -3.79 -6.30
C ASP A 41 10.18 -3.66 -7.23
N SER A 42 9.22 -4.59 -7.17
CA SER A 42 8.00 -4.52 -7.99
C SER A 42 7.13 -3.32 -7.61
N LEU A 43 7.07 -2.94 -6.33
CA LEU A 43 6.36 -1.73 -5.90
C LEU A 43 7.10 -0.46 -6.38
N LEU A 44 8.44 -0.48 -6.42
CA LEU A 44 9.22 0.62 -6.99
C LEU A 44 8.94 0.78 -8.49
N ARG A 45 9.01 -0.31 -9.27
CA ARG A 45 8.73 -0.32 -10.71
C ARG A 45 7.29 0.09 -11.05
N LEU A 46 6.32 -0.34 -10.23
CA LEU A 46 4.92 0.09 -10.37
C LEU A 46 4.78 1.61 -10.17
N ARG A 47 5.44 2.17 -9.14
CA ARG A 47 5.44 3.62 -8.89
C ARG A 47 6.11 4.41 -10.00
N GLU A 48 7.24 3.94 -10.52
CA GLU A 48 7.94 4.55 -11.66
C GLU A 48 7.04 4.63 -12.91
N ARG A 49 6.13 3.67 -13.07
CA ARG A 49 5.11 3.67 -14.14
C ARG A 49 3.88 4.53 -13.85
N GLY A 50 3.80 5.17 -12.68
CA GLY A 50 2.66 5.99 -12.26
C GLY A 50 1.51 5.20 -11.64
N VAL A 51 1.69 3.92 -11.31
CA VAL A 51 0.69 3.15 -10.55
C VAL A 51 0.73 3.61 -9.09
N THR A 52 -0.43 3.98 -8.54
CA THR A 52 -0.51 4.41 -7.13
C THR A 52 -0.37 3.21 -6.21
N VAL A 53 0.49 3.29 -5.19
CA VAL A 53 0.59 2.25 -4.14
C VAL A 53 -0.08 2.76 -2.88
N VAL A 54 -1.10 2.04 -2.42
CA VAL A 54 -1.87 2.35 -1.21
C VAL A 54 -1.48 1.39 -0.09
N PRO A 55 -0.83 1.85 0.98
CA PRO A 55 -0.58 1.01 2.14
C PRO A 55 -1.86 0.84 2.97
N HIS A 56 -2.23 -0.41 3.23
CA HIS A 56 -3.41 -0.77 4.00
C HIS A 56 -2.99 -1.32 5.37
N GLY A 57 -3.34 -0.62 6.45
CA GLY A 57 -3.03 -1.06 7.81
C GLY A 57 -4.07 -2.05 8.34
N VAL A 58 -3.64 -3.26 8.72
CA VAL A 58 -4.54 -4.33 9.20
C VAL A 58 -4.56 -4.49 10.73
N SER A 59 -3.63 -3.86 11.43
CA SER A 59 -3.41 -4.11 12.86
C SER A 59 -3.83 -2.99 13.80
N LEU A 60 -4.51 -1.94 13.32
CA LEU A 60 -4.85 -0.78 14.17
C LEU A 60 -5.89 -1.06 15.26
N GLY A 61 -6.72 -2.11 15.10
CA GLY A 61 -7.71 -2.47 16.11
C GLY A 61 -8.77 -1.38 16.35
N LEU A 62 -9.14 -0.62 15.32
CA LEU A 62 -10.02 0.55 15.44
C LEU A 62 -11.42 0.25 16.02
N GLY A 63 -11.85 -1.01 16.01
CA GLY A 63 -13.11 -1.46 16.63
C GLY A 63 -12.98 -1.84 18.12
N GLY A 64 -11.80 -1.73 18.72
CA GLY A 64 -11.54 -2.04 20.13
C GLY A 64 -11.98 -0.93 21.10
N ALA A 65 -11.91 -1.22 22.40
CA ALA A 65 -12.24 -0.24 23.45
C ALA A 65 -11.05 0.67 23.80
N GLU A 66 -9.84 0.20 23.52
CA GLU A 66 -8.60 0.92 23.73
C GLU A 66 -8.37 1.98 22.64
N ARG A 67 -7.55 2.99 22.96
CA ARG A 67 -7.07 3.93 21.94
C ARG A 67 -6.15 3.18 20.95
N PRO A 68 -6.16 3.56 19.66
CA PRO A 68 -5.19 3.02 18.71
C PRO A 68 -3.76 3.27 19.17
N ASP A 69 -2.90 2.28 18.95
CA ASP A 69 -1.49 2.38 19.29
C ASP A 69 -0.81 3.49 18.46
N ALA A 70 -0.19 4.46 19.16
CA ALA A 70 0.44 5.60 18.51
C ALA A 70 1.65 5.20 17.64
N GLY A 71 2.36 4.12 18.01
CA GLY A 71 3.46 3.57 17.22
C GLY A 71 2.98 2.99 15.90
N ARG A 72 1.87 2.22 15.90
CA ARG A 72 1.25 1.69 14.69
C ARG A 72 0.73 2.79 13.76
N LEU A 73 0.17 3.86 14.33
CA LEU A 73 -0.24 5.03 13.56
C LEU A 73 0.96 5.74 12.89
N ALA A 74 2.04 5.97 13.64
CA ALA A 74 3.25 6.58 13.10
C ALA A 74 3.89 5.69 12.02
N ALA A 75 3.91 4.38 12.23
CA ALA A 75 4.42 3.38 11.29
C ALA A 75 3.61 3.36 9.97
N LEU A 76 2.27 3.47 10.04
CA LEU A 76 1.42 3.59 8.86
C LEU A 76 1.67 4.91 8.11
N ALA A 77 1.80 6.02 8.84
CA ALA A 77 2.07 7.33 8.26
C ALA A 77 3.43 7.37 7.52
N GLU A 78 4.49 6.81 8.10
CA GLU A 78 5.81 6.70 7.46
C GLU A 78 5.73 5.95 6.13
N ARG A 79 5.03 4.81 6.09
CA ARG A 79 4.86 4.00 4.88
C ARG A 79 4.07 4.74 3.81
N ALA A 80 3.00 5.44 4.19
CA ALA A 80 2.25 6.30 3.29
C ALA A 80 3.14 7.40 2.68
N GLN A 81 3.97 8.05 3.49
CA GLN A 81 4.91 9.08 3.02
C GLN A 81 5.96 8.52 2.05
N VAL A 82 6.58 7.39 2.38
CA VAL A 82 7.62 6.75 1.56
C VAL A 82 7.05 6.29 0.21
N LEU A 83 5.81 5.78 0.22
CA LEU A 83 5.09 5.40 -1.00
C LEU A 83 4.54 6.61 -1.78
N GLY A 84 4.52 7.80 -1.19
CA GLY A 84 3.85 8.97 -1.78
C GLY A 84 2.35 8.73 -1.95
N SER A 85 1.75 7.96 -1.05
CA SER A 85 0.36 7.52 -1.17
C SER A 85 -0.61 8.66 -0.81
N PRO A 86 -1.70 8.84 -1.57
CA PRO A 86 -2.68 9.89 -1.29
C PRO A 86 -3.65 9.52 -0.15
N LEU A 87 -3.66 8.27 0.30
CA LEU A 87 -4.58 7.77 1.33
C LEU A 87 -4.03 6.53 2.06
N VAL A 88 -4.65 6.23 3.20
CA VAL A 88 -4.50 5.03 4.05
C VAL A 88 -5.85 4.54 4.52
#